data_AF-A0A7H8HGC0-F1
#
_entry.id   AF-A0A7H8HGC0-F1
#
_cell.length_a   1.000
_cell.length_b   1.000
_cell.length_c   1.000
_cell.angle_alpha   90.00
_cell.angle_beta   90.00
_cell.angle_gamma   90.00
#
_symmetry.space_group_name_H-M   'P 1'
#
loop_
_entity.id
_entity.type
_entity.pdbx_description
1 polymer ?
#
loop_
_entity_poly.entity_id
_entity_poly.type
_entity_poly.pdbx_seq_one_letter_code
_entity_poly.pdbx_strand_id
1 'polypeptide(L)'
;MSSLDSNSWLALPKWQPVAVPEDDVVFRLAQLLLLFQALDRADVASADIERLGYYDFLSANPFLIAEDISATDRTKLLLAGFDGRALSYASPSQRFTSRRERLQHDLVLLLAYGLADAIVLHGVQYSLTGEGRRLASQFTAVYAQSYSVAADIVLRHVRRLSPTRLRENVHRWLSVYGSPTHPGAAELLDIVGDMPAATRTVLPTRLDHEEDTDR
;
A
#
# COMPACT_ATOMS: atom_id res chain seq x y z
N MET A 1 -56.17 16.66 25.46
CA MET A 1 -55.24 15.71 26.10
C MET A 1 -54.19 15.34 25.06
N SER A 2 -53.00 15.91 25.21
CA SER A 2 -51.83 15.68 24.37
C SER A 2 -51.24 14.29 24.59
N SER A 3 -50.80 13.63 23.51
CA SER A 3 -49.57 12.83 23.52
C SER A 3 -49.09 12.72 22.07
N LEU A 4 -48.32 13.72 21.63
CA LEU A 4 -47.47 13.59 20.46
C LEU A 4 -46.18 12.92 20.95
N ASP A 5 -46.00 11.64 20.61
CA ASP A 5 -44.76 10.92 20.82
C ASP A 5 -43.62 11.63 20.09
N SER A 6 -42.91 12.43 20.87
CA SER A 6 -41.76 13.22 20.47
C SER A 6 -40.52 12.40 20.77
N ASN A 7 -40.04 11.56 19.84
CA ASN A 7 -38.69 11.00 19.88
C ASN A 7 -38.29 10.25 18.59
N SER A 8 -38.44 10.90 17.42
CA SER A 8 -37.94 10.33 16.14
C SER A 8 -36.70 11.05 15.56
N TRP A 9 -36.07 11.96 16.33
CA TRP A 9 -35.03 12.86 15.80
C TRP A 9 -33.58 12.54 16.22
N LEU A 10 -33.32 11.42 16.90
CA LEU A 10 -31.97 11.05 17.37
C LEU A 10 -31.42 9.75 16.77
N ALA A 11 -31.92 9.32 15.61
CA ALA A 11 -31.19 8.36 14.80
C ALA A 11 -30.10 9.10 14.00
N LEU A 12 -29.08 9.60 14.71
CA LEU A 12 -27.83 9.98 14.05
C LEU A 12 -27.39 8.77 13.21
N PRO A 13 -26.97 8.96 11.94
CA PRO A 13 -26.45 7.84 11.15
C PRO A 13 -25.36 7.18 11.99
N LYS A 14 -25.55 5.90 12.33
CA LYS A 14 -24.51 5.12 13.00
C LYS A 14 -23.29 5.23 12.08
N TRP A 15 -22.25 5.89 12.57
CA TRP A 15 -21.00 6.01 11.85
C TRP A 15 -20.52 4.59 11.60
N GLN A 16 -20.67 4.11 10.37
CA GLN A 16 -20.05 2.85 10.00
C GLN A 16 -18.56 3.13 10.00
N PRO A 17 -17.76 2.36 10.76
CA PRO A 17 -16.31 2.47 10.65
C PRO A 17 -15.96 2.35 9.17
N VAL A 18 -15.19 3.30 8.65
CA VAL A 18 -14.63 3.16 7.30
C VAL A 18 -13.80 1.89 7.34
N ALA A 19 -14.22 0.85 6.61
CA ALA A 19 -13.49 -0.40 6.55
C ALA A 19 -12.15 -0.14 5.84
N VAL A 20 -11.07 -0.13 6.61
CA VAL A 20 -9.72 -0.01 6.10
C VAL A 20 -9.28 -1.43 5.70
N PRO A 21 -8.94 -1.69 4.42
CA PRO A 21 -8.60 -3.04 3.96
C PRO A 21 -7.52 -3.72 4.83
N GLU A 22 -6.58 -2.95 5.36
CA GLU A 22 -5.51 -3.41 6.25
C GLU A 22 -5.99 -3.97 7.60
N ASP A 23 -7.25 -3.78 7.98
CA ASP A 23 -7.82 -4.41 9.17
C ASP A 23 -8.36 -5.82 8.90
N ASP A 24 -8.59 -6.17 7.63
CA ASP A 24 -8.96 -7.53 7.22
C ASP A 24 -7.74 -8.47 7.20
N VAL A 25 -7.85 -9.60 7.90
CA VAL A 25 -6.75 -10.58 8.00
C VAL A 25 -6.41 -11.19 6.65
N VAL A 26 -7.41 -11.57 5.85
CA VAL A 26 -7.20 -12.22 4.55
C VAL A 26 -6.47 -11.26 3.61
N PHE A 27 -6.88 -9.99 3.62
CA PHE A 27 -6.22 -8.95 2.84
C PHE A 27 -4.75 -8.80 3.24
N ARG A 28 -4.44 -8.72 4.54
CA ARG A 28 -3.05 -8.63 5.02
C ARG A 28 -2.21 -9.85 4.65
N LEU A 29 -2.77 -11.05 4.77
CA LEU A 29 -2.07 -12.28 4.36
C LEU A 29 -1.79 -12.28 2.86
N ALA A 30 -2.74 -11.86 2.03
CA ALA A 30 -2.53 -11.73 0.59
C ALA A 30 -1.44 -10.71 0.26
N GLN A 31 -1.43 -9.57 0.94
CA GLN A 31 -0.41 -8.53 0.79
C GLN A 31 0.98 -9.05 1.19
N LEU A 32 1.08 -9.81 2.28
CA LEU A 32 2.34 -10.40 2.73
C LEU A 32 2.85 -11.47 1.75
N LEU A 33 1.97 -12.27 1.15
CA LEU A 33 2.33 -13.21 0.07
C LEU A 33 2.88 -12.49 -1.17
N LEU A 34 2.27 -11.37 -1.57
CA LEU A 34 2.77 -10.54 -2.67
C LEU A 34 4.16 -9.95 -2.35
N LEU A 35 4.39 -9.56 -1.10
CA LEU A 35 5.69 -9.09 -0.64
C LEU A 35 6.76 -10.18 -0.75
N PHE A 36 6.44 -11.40 -0.29
CA PHE A 36 7.35 -12.53 -0.44
C PHE A 36 7.63 -12.86 -1.91
N GLN A 37 6.62 -12.79 -2.77
CA GLN A 37 6.81 -12.97 -4.20
C GLN A 37 7.73 -11.88 -4.80
N ALA A 38 7.66 -10.65 -4.30
CA ALA A 38 8.57 -9.58 -4.68
C ALA A 38 10.01 -9.83 -4.18
N LEU A 39 10.18 -10.41 -2.98
CA LEU A 39 11.49 -10.85 -2.48
C LEU A 39 12.11 -11.91 -3.39
N ASP A 40 11.32 -12.90 -3.82
CA ASP A 40 11.77 -13.93 -4.76
C ASP A 40 12.23 -13.31 -6.10
N ARG A 41 11.44 -12.40 -6.68
CA ARG A 41 11.81 -11.69 -7.92
C ARG A 41 13.08 -10.84 -7.75
N ALA A 42 13.30 -10.33 -6.54
CA ALA A 42 14.49 -9.60 -6.18
C ALA A 42 15.66 -10.50 -5.78
N ASP A 43 15.58 -11.82 -5.94
CA ASP A 43 16.63 -12.78 -5.55
C ASP A 43 17.03 -12.63 -4.06
N VAL A 44 16.04 -12.38 -3.20
CA VAL A 44 16.19 -12.35 -1.75
C VAL A 44 15.55 -13.62 -1.20
N ALA A 45 16.39 -14.61 -0.86
CA ALA A 45 15.94 -15.95 -0.47
C ALA A 45 15.04 -15.95 0.79
N SER A 46 15.33 -15.08 1.75
CA SER A 46 14.58 -14.97 3.00
C SER A 46 14.81 -13.62 3.68
N ALA A 47 13.93 -13.26 4.60
CA ALA A 47 14.11 -12.07 5.44
C ALA A 47 13.70 -12.35 6.90
N ASP A 48 14.36 -11.68 7.83
CA ASP A 48 13.92 -11.65 9.22
C ASP A 48 12.66 -10.78 9.39
N ILE A 49 12.01 -10.93 10.55
CA ILE A 49 10.79 -10.19 10.85
C ILE A 49 10.97 -8.67 10.90
N GLU A 50 12.15 -8.17 11.26
CA GLU A 50 12.40 -6.73 11.32
C GLU A 50 12.43 -6.15 9.90
N ARG A 51 13.17 -6.79 8.98
CA ARG A 51 13.23 -6.42 7.56
C ARG A 51 11.89 -6.56 6.88
N LEU A 52 11.15 -7.65 7.14
CA LEU A 52 9.79 -7.82 6.63
C LEU A 52 8.88 -6.69 7.09
N GLY A 53 8.95 -6.29 8.36
CA GLY A 53 8.18 -5.14 8.87
C GLY A 53 8.48 -3.83 8.14
N TYR A 54 9.76 -3.57 7.83
CA TYR A 54 10.13 -2.40 7.03
C TYR A 54 9.62 -2.51 5.59
N TYR A 55 9.81 -3.65 4.94
CA TYR A 55 9.43 -3.84 3.53
C TYR A 55 7.91 -3.76 3.36
N ASP A 56 7.17 -4.43 4.22
CA ASP A 56 5.71 -4.44 4.22
C ASP A 56 5.14 -3.03 4.40
N PHE A 57 5.64 -2.29 5.40
CA PHE A 57 5.17 -0.93 5.65
C PHE A 57 5.52 0.04 4.52
N LEU A 58 6.77 0.01 4.04
CA LEU A 58 7.21 0.91 2.96
C LEU A 58 6.53 0.58 1.63
N SER A 59 6.26 -0.69 1.33
CA SER A 59 5.54 -1.09 0.12
C SER A 59 4.08 -0.64 0.14
N ALA A 60 3.46 -0.60 1.32
CA ALA A 60 2.12 -0.02 1.49
C ALA A 60 2.14 1.53 1.47
N ASN A 61 3.30 2.16 1.65
CA ASN A 61 3.46 3.62 1.75
C ASN A 61 4.69 4.09 0.96
N PRO A 62 4.79 3.82 -0.35
CA PRO A 62 6.03 3.96 -1.11
C PRO A 62 6.45 5.43 -1.30
N PHE A 63 5.55 6.38 -1.10
CA PHE A 63 5.88 7.81 -1.13
C PHE A 63 6.71 8.28 0.08
N LEU A 64 6.80 7.49 1.16
CA LEU A 64 7.72 7.79 2.27
C LEU A 64 9.18 7.85 1.83
N ILE A 65 9.53 7.15 0.76
CA ILE A 65 10.88 7.12 0.18
C ILE A 65 10.99 7.87 -1.15
N ALA A 66 9.99 8.70 -1.48
CA ALA A 66 9.86 9.33 -2.80
C ALA A 66 11.09 10.15 -3.21
N GLU A 67 11.74 10.82 -2.26
CA GLU A 67 12.95 11.62 -2.49
C GLU A 67 14.20 10.77 -2.77
N ASP A 68 14.20 9.51 -2.31
CA ASP A 68 15.33 8.59 -2.44
C ASP A 68 15.19 7.64 -3.65
N ILE A 69 14.06 7.67 -4.37
CA ILE A 69 13.80 6.86 -5.56
C ILE A 69 13.86 7.70 -6.85
N SER A 70 14.07 7.02 -7.98
CA SER A 70 14.15 7.69 -9.28
C SER A 70 12.82 8.35 -9.69
N ALA A 71 12.89 9.44 -10.46
CA ALA A 71 11.70 10.08 -11.04
C ALA A 71 10.84 9.08 -11.82
N THR A 72 11.47 8.16 -12.56
CA THR A 72 10.79 7.08 -13.29
C THR A 72 10.03 6.15 -12.36
N ASP A 73 10.62 5.71 -11.24
CA ASP A 73 9.93 4.86 -10.28
C ASP A 73 8.79 5.62 -9.58
N ARG A 74 8.98 6.90 -9.27
CA ARG A 74 7.92 7.76 -8.74
C ARG A 74 6.72 7.86 -9.69
N THR A 75 6.94 8.06 -10.99
CA THR A 75 5.86 8.06 -11.99
C THR A 75 5.15 6.71 -12.05
N LYS A 76 5.87 5.59 -11.95
CA LYS A 76 5.25 4.26 -11.88
C LYS A 76 4.33 4.10 -10.66
N LEU A 77 4.73 4.64 -9.50
CA LEU A 77 3.89 4.62 -8.30
C LEU A 77 2.61 5.44 -8.49
N LEU A 78 2.69 6.63 -9.11
CA LEU A 78 1.52 7.44 -9.45
C LEU A 78 0.57 6.69 -10.40
N LEU A 79 1.12 6.07 -11.45
CA LEU A 79 0.33 5.27 -12.40
C LEU A 79 -0.29 4.01 -11.76
N ALA A 80 0.36 3.46 -10.73
CA ALA A 80 -0.18 2.36 -9.92
C ALA A 80 -1.24 2.83 -8.91
N GLY A 81 -1.58 4.13 -8.88
CA GLY A 81 -2.63 4.69 -8.02
C GLY A 81 -2.17 5.05 -6.61
N PHE A 82 -0.87 5.07 -6.33
CA PHE A 82 -0.36 5.61 -5.06
C PHE A 82 -0.33 7.14 -5.11
N ASP A 83 -0.69 7.75 -3.99
CA ASP A 83 -0.61 9.19 -3.78
C ASP A 83 -0.02 9.49 -2.40
N GLY A 84 0.86 10.49 -2.32
CA GLY A 84 1.44 10.97 -1.07
C GLY A 84 0.40 11.59 -0.12
N ARG A 85 -0.79 11.97 -0.62
CA ARG A 85 -1.90 12.53 0.19
C ARG A 85 -2.52 11.54 1.16
N ALA A 86 -2.42 10.23 0.90
CA ALA A 86 -2.98 9.19 1.77
C ALA A 86 -2.26 9.08 3.12
N LEU A 87 -1.08 9.71 3.27
CA LEU A 87 -0.32 9.72 4.52
C LEU A 87 -0.89 10.66 5.59
N SER A 88 -1.90 11.47 5.27
CA SER A 88 -2.41 12.54 6.15
C SER A 88 -3.42 12.10 7.23
N TYR A 89 -3.93 10.86 7.19
CA TYR A 89 -5.05 10.45 8.07
C TYR A 89 -4.63 9.87 9.43
N ALA A 90 -3.37 9.46 9.60
CA ALA A 90 -2.78 9.07 10.88
C ALA A 90 -1.26 9.15 10.78
N SER A 91 -0.57 9.39 11.92
CA SER A 91 0.89 9.41 11.97
C SER A 91 1.48 8.14 11.33
N PRO A 92 2.35 8.26 10.30
CA PRO A 92 3.03 7.12 9.71
C PRO A 92 3.73 6.23 10.76
N SER A 93 4.27 6.84 11.82
CA SER A 93 4.91 6.12 12.93
C SER A 93 3.93 5.24 13.70
N GLN A 94 2.72 5.73 13.98
CA GLN A 94 1.69 4.93 14.66
C GLN A 94 1.25 3.76 13.77
N ARG A 95 1.03 4.02 12.48
CA ARG A 95 0.68 2.96 11.51
C ARG A 95 1.79 1.90 11.40
N PHE A 96 3.05 2.32 11.44
CA PHE A 96 4.19 1.43 11.43
C PHE A 96 4.23 0.51 12.66
N THR A 97 4.05 1.06 13.86
CA THR A 97 4.01 0.28 15.10
C THR A 97 2.89 -0.75 15.08
N SER A 98 1.65 -0.33 14.80
CA SER A 98 0.50 -1.26 14.77
C SER A 98 0.62 -2.34 13.68
N ARG A 99 1.32 -2.06 12.58
CA ARG A 99 1.57 -3.06 11.52
C ARG A 99 2.63 -4.07 11.97
N ARG A 100 3.69 -3.62 12.65
CA ARG A 100 4.73 -4.49 13.22
C ARG A 100 4.19 -5.42 14.31
N GLU A 101 3.31 -4.93 15.17
CA GLU A 101 2.68 -5.74 16.22
C GLU A 101 1.86 -6.90 15.63
N ARG A 102 1.17 -6.65 14.51
CA ARG A 102 0.34 -7.65 13.82
C ARG A 102 1.15 -8.62 12.97
N LEU A 103 2.30 -8.22 12.43
CA LEU A 103 3.11 -9.03 11.51
C LEU A 103 3.48 -10.42 12.07
N GLN A 104 3.76 -10.51 13.38
CA GLN A 104 4.04 -11.81 14.03
C GLN A 104 2.87 -12.78 13.88
N HIS A 105 1.65 -12.30 14.14
CA HIS A 105 0.45 -13.11 14.01
C HIS A 105 0.21 -13.53 12.55
N ASP A 106 0.32 -12.57 11.62
CA ASP A 106 0.10 -12.84 10.19
C ASP A 106 1.12 -13.86 9.64
N LEU A 107 2.39 -13.80 10.07
CA LEU A 107 3.41 -14.80 9.73
C LEU A 107 3.08 -16.19 10.29
N VAL A 108 2.62 -16.27 11.53
CA VAL A 108 2.20 -17.56 12.13
C VAL A 108 1.06 -18.18 11.33
N LEU A 109 0.11 -17.38 10.86
CA LEU A 109 -0.97 -17.88 10.00
C LEU A 109 -0.44 -18.42 8.67
N LEU A 110 0.48 -17.70 7.99
CA LEU A 110 1.08 -18.18 6.75
C LEU A 110 1.85 -19.50 6.95
N LEU A 111 2.57 -19.64 8.07
CA LEU A 111 3.24 -20.89 8.43
C LEU A 111 2.23 -22.02 8.68
N ALA A 112 1.16 -21.75 9.44
CA ALA A 112 0.13 -22.74 9.74
C ALA A 112 -0.62 -23.23 8.49
N TYR A 113 -0.81 -22.35 7.50
CA TYR A 113 -1.39 -22.71 6.20
C TYR A 113 -0.39 -23.32 5.21
N GLY A 114 0.90 -23.45 5.57
CA GLY A 114 1.94 -23.99 4.69
C GLY A 114 2.27 -23.08 3.49
N LEU A 115 1.96 -21.79 3.59
CA LEU A 115 2.19 -20.80 2.54
C LEU A 115 3.54 -20.08 2.69
N ALA A 116 4.08 -20.05 3.91
CA ALA A 116 5.44 -19.58 4.19
C ALA A 116 6.24 -20.70 4.88
N ASP A 117 7.56 -20.57 4.86
CA ASP A 117 8.50 -21.39 5.60
C ASP A 117 9.31 -20.53 6.57
N ALA A 118 9.85 -21.14 7.62
CA ALA A 118 10.70 -20.49 8.60
C ALA A 118 11.93 -21.36 8.89
N ILE A 119 13.11 -20.80 8.64
CA ILE A 119 14.39 -21.45 8.94
C ILE A 119 15.14 -20.66 10.01
N VAL A 120 15.86 -21.36 10.88
CA VAL A 120 16.73 -20.73 11.90
C VAL A 120 18.15 -20.71 11.36
N LEU A 121 18.64 -19.50 11.07
CA LEU A 121 20.04 -19.24 10.72
C LEU A 121 20.64 -18.33 11.79
N HIS A 122 20.82 -17.04 11.50
CA HIS A 122 21.22 -16.00 12.46
C HIS A 122 19.99 -15.30 13.08
N GLY A 123 18.99 -16.11 13.43
CA GLY A 123 17.62 -15.66 13.72
C GLY A 123 16.61 -16.37 12.81
N VAL A 124 15.32 -16.16 13.07
CA VAL A 124 14.25 -16.73 12.26
C VAL A 124 14.13 -15.96 10.95
N GLN A 125 14.30 -16.68 9.85
CA GLN A 125 14.19 -16.18 8.49
C GLN A 125 12.95 -16.78 7.85
N TYR A 126 12.14 -15.94 7.21
CA TYR A 126 10.91 -16.37 6.55
C TYR A 126 11.08 -16.30 5.04
N SER A 127 10.49 -17.27 4.34
CA SER A 127 10.46 -17.37 2.90
C SER A 127 9.13 -17.94 2.40
N LEU A 128 8.91 -17.90 1.09
CA LEU A 128 7.70 -18.42 0.46
C LEU A 128 7.84 -19.91 0.15
N THR A 129 6.80 -20.70 0.44
CA THR A 129 6.74 -22.09 -0.06
C THR A 129 6.35 -22.13 -1.53
N GLY A 130 6.46 -23.31 -2.17
CA GLY A 130 5.93 -23.52 -3.52
C GLY A 130 4.42 -23.23 -3.61
N GLU A 131 3.66 -23.62 -2.59
CA GLU A 131 2.22 -23.37 -2.51
C GLU A 131 1.90 -21.88 -2.30
N GLY A 132 2.65 -21.20 -1.42
CA GLY A 132 2.54 -19.75 -1.25
C GLY A 132 2.79 -19.00 -2.56
N ARG A 133 3.80 -19.44 -3.33
CA ARG A 133 4.14 -18.86 -4.64
C ARG A 133 3.02 -19.05 -5.66
N ARG A 134 2.43 -20.24 -5.70
CA ARG A 134 1.29 -20.58 -6.57
C ARG A 134 0.03 -19.80 -6.20
N LEU A 135 -0.20 -19.54 -4.92
CA LEU A 135 -1.33 -18.73 -4.48
C LEU A 135 -1.10 -17.24 -4.79
N ALA A 136 0.09 -16.71 -4.50
CA ALA A 136 0.44 -15.32 -4.78
C ALA A 136 0.29 -14.97 -6.26
N SER A 137 0.63 -15.88 -7.18
CA SER A 137 0.49 -15.65 -8.62
C SER A 137 -0.97 -15.58 -9.12
N GLN A 138 -1.94 -15.97 -8.29
CA GLN A 138 -3.37 -15.89 -8.63
C GLN A 138 -3.98 -14.52 -8.28
N PHE A 139 -3.26 -13.67 -7.53
CA PHE A 139 -3.73 -12.33 -7.20
C PHE A 139 -3.59 -11.38 -8.38
N THR A 140 -4.67 -11.26 -9.16
CA THR A 140 -4.72 -10.44 -10.38
C THR A 140 -5.47 -9.13 -10.20
N ALA A 141 -6.07 -8.91 -9.03
CA ALA A 141 -6.81 -7.68 -8.72
C ALA A 141 -5.92 -6.43 -8.87
N VAL A 142 -6.53 -5.29 -9.21
CA VAL A 142 -5.82 -4.02 -9.42
C VAL A 142 -4.94 -3.67 -8.21
N TYR A 143 -5.45 -3.78 -6.99
CA TYR A 143 -4.67 -3.53 -5.78
C TYR A 143 -3.45 -4.45 -5.66
N ALA A 144 -3.58 -5.73 -6.01
CA ALA A 144 -2.47 -6.68 -5.96
C ALA A 144 -1.36 -6.29 -6.95
N GLN A 145 -1.74 -5.83 -8.14
CA GLN A 145 -0.81 -5.32 -9.14
C GLN A 145 -0.12 -4.05 -8.66
N SER A 146 -0.88 -3.08 -8.15
CA SER A 146 -0.34 -1.85 -7.58
C SER A 146 0.65 -2.12 -6.45
N TYR A 147 0.26 -2.94 -5.48
CA TYR A 147 1.12 -3.32 -4.36
C TYR A 147 2.39 -4.03 -4.84
N SER A 148 2.29 -4.93 -5.82
CA SER A 148 3.46 -5.61 -6.40
C SER A 148 4.44 -4.63 -7.04
N VAL A 149 3.94 -3.62 -7.78
CA VAL A 149 4.78 -2.55 -8.34
C VAL A 149 5.50 -1.78 -7.23
N ALA A 150 4.79 -1.41 -6.16
CA ALA A 150 5.39 -0.72 -5.03
C ALA A 150 6.44 -1.58 -4.31
N ALA A 151 6.13 -2.85 -4.03
CA ALA A 151 7.05 -3.78 -3.39
C ALA A 151 8.32 -3.99 -4.22
N ASP A 152 8.20 -4.15 -5.54
CA ASP A 152 9.36 -4.30 -6.42
C ASP A 152 10.26 -3.04 -6.42
N ILE A 153 9.67 -1.84 -6.42
CA ILE A 153 10.41 -0.57 -6.36
C ILE A 153 11.10 -0.42 -4.99
N VAL A 154 10.34 -0.59 -3.91
CA VAL A 154 10.83 -0.47 -2.54
C VAL A 154 11.97 -1.44 -2.30
N LEU A 155 11.77 -2.74 -2.57
CA LEU A 155 12.81 -3.75 -2.37
C LEU A 155 14.07 -3.46 -3.18
N ARG A 156 13.94 -3.03 -4.44
CA ARG A 156 15.11 -2.68 -5.27
C ARG A 156 15.95 -1.57 -4.63
N HIS A 157 15.29 -0.62 -3.95
CA HIS A 157 15.92 0.48 -3.24
C HIS A 157 16.51 0.04 -1.89
N VAL A 158 15.71 -0.60 -1.02
CA VAL A 158 16.09 -0.83 0.38
C VAL A 158 16.84 -2.13 0.65
N ARG A 159 16.77 -3.13 -0.25
CA ARG A 159 17.37 -4.46 0.02
C ARG A 159 18.87 -4.43 0.24
N ARG A 160 19.56 -3.47 -0.39
CA ARG A 160 21.02 -3.30 -0.31
C ARG A 160 21.49 -2.60 0.97
N LEU A 161 20.56 -2.08 1.77
CA LEU A 161 20.89 -1.41 3.02
C LEU A 161 21.22 -2.45 4.12
N SER A 162 22.27 -2.15 4.88
CA SER A 162 22.58 -2.89 6.12
C SER A 162 21.44 -2.69 7.13
N PRO A 163 21.26 -3.60 8.10
CA PRO A 163 20.21 -3.47 9.12
C PRO A 163 20.22 -2.11 9.82
N THR A 164 21.40 -1.62 10.21
CA THR A 164 21.58 -0.32 10.85
C THR A 164 21.13 0.83 9.94
N ARG A 165 21.61 0.87 8.69
CA ARG A 165 21.22 1.91 7.72
C ARG A 165 19.75 1.87 7.39
N LEU A 166 19.17 0.68 7.26
CA LEU A 166 17.74 0.53 6.98
C LEU A 166 16.91 1.11 8.13
N ARG A 167 17.27 0.80 9.37
CA ARG A 167 16.62 1.34 10.57
C ARG A 167 16.72 2.86 10.63
N GLU A 168 17.90 3.42 10.41
CA GLU A 168 18.13 4.87 10.40
C GLU A 168 17.30 5.58 9.32
N ASN A 169 17.30 5.06 8.09
CA ASN A 169 16.51 5.61 6.99
C ASN A 169 15.01 5.54 7.29
N VAL A 170 14.52 4.43 7.83
CA VAL A 170 13.11 4.30 8.22
C VAL A 170 12.74 5.34 9.28
N HIS A 171 13.58 5.55 10.30
CA HIS A 171 13.32 6.58 11.31
C HIS A 171 13.27 7.98 10.69
N ARG A 172 14.19 8.27 9.76
CA ARG A 172 14.19 9.53 9.00
C ARG A 172 12.89 9.69 8.20
N TRP A 173 12.51 8.70 7.39
CA TRP A 173 11.29 8.74 6.58
C TRP A 173 10.01 8.90 7.41
N LEU A 174 9.94 8.23 8.56
CA LEU A 174 8.81 8.37 9.48
C LEU A 174 8.77 9.75 10.14
N SER A 175 9.92 10.40 10.35
CA SER A 175 10.02 11.73 10.98
C SER A 175 9.68 12.88 10.03
N VAL A 176 10.09 12.79 8.76
CA VAL A 176 9.87 13.80 7.72
C VAL A 176 8.38 14.08 7.50
N TYR A 177 7.56 13.03 7.48
CA TYR A 177 6.10 13.15 7.32
C TYR A 177 5.34 13.42 8.64
N GLY A 178 6.06 13.49 9.76
CA GLY A 178 5.54 13.97 11.04
C GLY A 178 5.72 15.47 11.26
N SER A 179 6.45 16.17 10.38
CA SER A 179 6.69 17.61 10.48
C SER A 179 5.63 18.41 9.71
N PRO A 180 4.97 19.42 10.31
CA PRO A 180 3.95 20.25 9.66
C PRO A 180 4.49 21.18 8.55
N THR A 181 5.80 21.14 8.25
CA THR A 181 6.49 22.06 7.34
C THR A 181 7.03 21.44 6.06
N HIS A 182 6.87 20.13 5.82
CA HIS A 182 7.25 19.57 4.52
C HIS A 182 6.23 19.96 3.45
N PRO A 183 6.63 20.18 2.18
CA PRO A 183 5.71 20.57 1.12
C PRO A 183 4.67 19.46 0.98
N GLY A 184 3.48 19.72 1.52
CA GLY A 184 2.34 18.85 1.34
C GLY A 184 2.01 18.79 -0.15
N ALA A 185 1.51 17.64 -0.59
CA ALA A 185 0.53 17.38 -1.65
C ALA A 185 0.39 18.35 -2.86
N ALA A 186 0.37 19.66 -2.65
CA ALA A 186 0.33 20.72 -3.65
C ALA A 186 1.51 20.71 -4.63
N GLU A 187 2.73 20.40 -4.17
CA GLU A 187 3.92 20.45 -5.06
C GLU A 187 4.04 19.21 -5.98
N LEU A 188 3.39 18.10 -5.61
CA LEU A 188 3.32 16.89 -6.45
C LEU A 188 2.30 17.02 -7.60
N LEU A 189 1.32 17.93 -7.47
CA LEU A 189 0.33 18.24 -8.51
C LEU A 189 0.95 19.01 -9.69
N ASP A 190 1.93 19.87 -9.45
CA ASP A 190 2.62 20.61 -10.52
C ASP A 190 3.37 19.67 -11.46
N ILE A 191 3.87 18.53 -10.96
CA ILE A 191 4.58 17.53 -11.77
C ILE A 191 3.63 16.69 -12.63
N VAL A 192 2.36 16.54 -12.23
CA VAL A 192 1.33 15.90 -13.08
C VAL A 192 0.74 16.91 -14.08
N GLY A 193 0.77 18.21 -13.76
CA GLY A 193 0.35 19.29 -14.65
C GLY A 193 1.27 19.52 -15.85
N ASP A 194 2.55 19.18 -15.75
CA ASP A 194 3.59 19.45 -16.75
C ASP A 194 3.83 18.29 -17.75
N MET A 195 2.90 17.33 -17.83
CA MET A 195 2.94 16.28 -18.86
C MET A 195 2.62 16.88 -20.24
N PRO A 196 3.45 16.66 -21.29
CA PRO A 196 3.17 17.20 -22.62
C PRO A 196 1.83 16.69 -23.15
N ALA A 197 1.08 17.58 -23.79
CA ALA A 197 -0.31 17.41 -24.23
C ALA A 197 -0.62 16.23 -25.18
N ALA A 198 0.36 15.40 -25.52
CA ALA A 198 0.25 14.32 -26.50
C ALA A 198 -0.53 13.08 -26.02
N THR A 199 -0.91 12.99 -24.74
CA THR A 199 -1.66 11.83 -24.21
C THR A 199 -3.07 12.18 -23.72
N ARG A 200 -3.62 13.34 -24.12
CA ARG A 200 -5.07 13.58 -24.02
C ARG A 200 -5.77 12.75 -25.09
N THR A 201 -6.01 11.47 -24.80
CA THR A 201 -6.94 10.66 -25.58
C THR A 201 -8.32 11.29 -25.44
N VAL A 202 -8.78 11.87 -26.54
CA VAL A 202 -10.12 12.43 -26.74
C VAL A 202 -11.13 11.29 -26.52
N LEU A 203 -11.99 11.44 -25.50
CA LEU A 203 -13.24 10.71 -25.42
C LEU A 203 -14.04 11.00 -26.71
N PRO A 204 -14.55 9.99 -27.44
CA PRO A 204 -15.36 10.26 -28.62
C PRO A 204 -16.62 11.00 -28.17
N THR A 205 -16.79 12.18 -28.74
CA THR A 205 -18.00 12.99 -28.69
C THR A 205 -19.18 12.11 -29.06
N ARG A 206 -20.14 11.99 -28.14
CA ARG A 206 -21.45 11.39 -28.36
C ARG A 206 -22.07 12.08 -29.59
N LEU A 207 -22.24 11.32 -30.66
CA LEU A 207 -23.01 11.77 -31.82
C LEU A 207 -24.48 11.79 -31.39
N ASP A 208 -25.05 12.99 -31.36
CA ASP A 208 -26.48 13.19 -31.26
C ASP A 208 -27.11 12.64 -32.55
N HIS A 209 -27.89 11.57 -32.42
CA HIS A 209 -28.79 11.13 -33.47
C HIS A 209 -30.12 11.84 -33.31
N GLU A 210 -30.48 12.55 -34.38
CA GLU A 210 -31.81 13.06 -34.70
C GLU A 210 -32.89 11.99 -34.47
N GLU A 211 -33.87 12.31 -33.64
CA GLU A 211 -35.22 11.75 -33.78
C GLU A 211 -36.11 12.86 -34.32
N ASP A 212 -36.27 12.84 -35.65
CA ASP A 212 -37.38 13.42 -36.37
C ASP A 212 -38.58 12.49 -36.19
N THR A 213 -39.59 12.90 -35.42
CA THR A 213 -40.94 12.36 -35.51
C THR A 213 -41.99 13.42 -35.16
N ASP A 214 -43.00 13.48 -36.03
CA ASP A 214 -44.32 14.09 -35.93
C ASP A 214 -44.48 15.62 -36.08
N ARG A 215 -44.76 16.03 -37.34
CA ARG A 215 -46.06 16.64 -37.70
C ARG A 215 -46.40 16.49 -39.18
#